data_AF-A0A7V3G1J5-F1
#
_entry.id   AF-A0A7V3G1J5-F1
#
_cell.length_a   1.000
_cell.length_b   1.000
_cell.length_c   1.000
_cell.angle_alpha   90.00
_cell.angle_beta   90.00
_cell.angle_gamma   90.00
#
_symmetry.space_group_name_H-M   'P 1'
#
loop_
_entity.id
_entity.type
_entity.pdbx_description
1 polymer ?
#
loop_
_entity_poly.entity_id
_entity_poly.type
_entity_poly.pdbx_seq_one_letter_code
_entity_poly.pdbx_strand_id
1 'polypeptide(L)'
;MLVRSARSRRPAVILMVVLALLTLFALVGIAFVFYAQQQHTASHNWRLARWTGFTGSAGTGNPPPSSGGTTIAPPDINPASLLRFGLAQLIYDVPDDDSGIYSAIRGHSLARSLYGYNDQTLNLQPFNGTGRLHNVIPNLGDDYHLINYTYFPGGPLRDPERYGLRPNATTRNAWTGGYNAPYTYPDLNNLYLGASRAYVNANTQTLLTQSFHRSWLFNAPTTPNGQPRPLNDTSNPNWTNTLGRYLTLRPRPEDHRLNATTPPRFPYPADATGDVKNRIGAPGGNDSIWMDMDYPMVISEGGIKFKPLFAWYVEDLDNRLDV
;
A
#
# COMPACT_ATOMS: atom_id res chain seq x y z
N MET A 1 -3.14 81.22 -41.38
CA MET A 1 -3.49 79.82 -41.71
C MET A 1 -2.33 78.94 -41.26
N LEU A 2 -2.40 78.31 -40.08
CA LEU A 2 -1.30 77.54 -39.47
C LEU A 2 -1.73 76.08 -39.33
N VAL A 3 -1.21 75.22 -40.21
CA VAL A 3 -1.45 73.78 -40.23
C VAL A 3 -0.53 73.12 -39.20
N ARG A 4 -1.09 72.59 -38.10
CA ARG A 4 -0.34 71.80 -37.10
C ARG A 4 -0.13 70.37 -37.62
N SER A 5 1.14 70.00 -37.79
CA SER A 5 1.58 68.67 -38.24
C SER A 5 1.26 67.59 -37.19
N ALA A 6 0.59 66.52 -37.64
CA ALA A 6 0.20 65.38 -36.81
C ALA A 6 1.45 64.60 -36.37
N ARG A 7 1.81 64.69 -35.08
CA ARG A 7 2.91 63.91 -34.49
C ARG A 7 2.63 62.40 -34.60
N SER A 8 3.60 61.71 -35.18
CA SER A 8 3.64 60.26 -35.43
C SER A 8 3.29 59.40 -34.21
N ARG A 9 2.18 58.65 -34.31
CA ARG A 9 1.65 57.68 -33.33
C ARG A 9 2.35 56.30 -33.40
N ARG A 10 3.69 56.24 -33.42
CA ARG A 10 4.44 54.95 -33.42
C ARG A 10 5.12 54.50 -32.12
N PRO A 11 5.20 55.25 -30.99
CA PRO A 11 5.92 54.78 -29.80
C PRO A 11 5.17 53.70 -28.98
N ALA A 12 3.85 53.60 -29.09
CA ALA A 12 3.06 52.61 -28.33
C ALA A 12 3.27 51.16 -28.79
N VAL A 13 3.55 50.95 -30.08
CA VAL A 13 3.75 49.60 -30.66
C VAL A 13 5.06 48.99 -30.17
N ILE A 14 6.13 49.79 -30.08
CA ILE A 14 7.44 49.31 -29.59
C ILE A 14 7.33 48.88 -28.12
N LEU A 15 6.62 49.66 -27.30
CA LEU A 15 6.40 49.32 -25.89
C LEU A 15 5.62 48.00 -25.74
N MET A 16 4.56 47.79 -26.52
CA MET A 16 3.79 46.54 -26.52
C MET A 16 4.66 45.33 -26.90
N VAL A 17 5.52 45.46 -27.92
CA VAL A 17 6.41 44.37 -28.35
C VAL A 17 7.45 44.03 -27.28
N VAL A 18 8.05 45.05 -26.65
CA VAL A 18 9.04 44.83 -25.58
C VAL A 18 8.39 44.16 -24.36
N LEU A 19 7.20 44.60 -23.96
CA LEU A 19 6.46 43.98 -22.87
C LEU A 19 6.10 42.52 -23.20
N ALA A 20 5.66 42.23 -24.43
CA ALA A 20 5.37 40.86 -24.86
C ALA A 20 6.62 39.95 -24.87
N LEU A 21 7.78 40.47 -25.26
CA LEU A 21 9.03 39.72 -25.22
C LEU A 21 9.51 39.49 -23.78
N LEU A 22 9.39 40.50 -22.90
CA LEU A 22 9.74 40.36 -21.48
C LEU A 22 8.86 39.35 -20.76
N THR A 23 7.54 39.36 -21.00
CA THR A 23 6.63 38.38 -20.40
C THR A 23 6.91 36.97 -20.91
N LEU A 24 7.23 36.81 -22.20
CA LEU A 24 7.61 35.52 -22.77
C LEU A 24 8.90 34.98 -22.12
N PHE A 25 9.93 35.82 -21.96
CA PHE A 25 11.16 35.42 -21.27
C PHE A 25 10.91 35.06 -19.79
N ALA A 26 10.06 35.81 -19.09
CA ALA A 26 9.70 35.50 -17.71
C ALA A 26 9.00 34.13 -17.60
N LEU A 27 8.06 33.82 -18.49
CA LEU A 27 7.37 32.53 -18.53
C LEU A 27 8.32 31.38 -18.81
N VAL A 28 9.25 31.53 -19.76
CA VAL A 28 10.28 30.53 -20.06
C VAL A 28 11.21 30.31 -18.86
N GLY A 29 11.62 31.39 -18.19
CA GLY A 29 12.46 31.31 -16.98
C GLY A 29 11.78 30.57 -15.84
N ILE A 30 10.50 30.86 -15.57
CA ILE A 30 9.72 30.17 -14.54
C ILE A 30 9.52 28.69 -14.89
N ALA A 31 9.19 28.38 -16.14
CA ALA A 31 9.05 26.99 -16.59
C ALA A 31 10.35 26.19 -16.40
N PHE A 32 11.50 26.81 -16.68
CA PHE A 32 12.80 26.17 -16.48
C PHE A 32 13.10 25.91 -15.00
N VAL A 33 12.75 26.82 -14.09
CA VAL A 33 12.92 26.61 -12.64
C VAL A 33 12.10 25.43 -12.16
N PHE A 34 10.82 25.34 -12.55
CA PHE A 34 9.97 24.20 -12.19
C PHE A 34 10.48 22.89 -12.78
N TYR A 35 10.93 22.90 -14.04
CA TYR A 35 11.53 21.73 -14.67
C TYR A 35 12.81 21.28 -13.95
N ALA A 36 13.72 22.20 -13.62
CA ALA A 36 14.96 21.90 -12.91
C ALA A 36 14.69 21.32 -11.51
N GLN A 37 13.70 21.84 -10.79
CA GLN A 37 13.26 21.29 -9.49
C GLN A 37 12.71 19.87 -9.61
N GLN A 38 11.91 19.59 -10.65
CA GLN A 38 11.42 18.23 -10.94
C GLN A 38 12.58 17.28 -11.24
N GLN A 39 13.53 17.69 -12.10
CA GLN A 39 14.69 16.85 -12.44
C GLN A 39 15.62 16.61 -11.26
N HIS A 40 15.84 17.61 -10.40
CA HIS A 40 16.61 17.45 -9.17
C HIS A 40 15.95 16.42 -8.25
N THR A 41 14.64 16.53 -8.04
CA THR A 41 13.89 15.59 -7.18
C THR A 41 13.89 14.18 -7.75
N ALA A 42 13.68 14.03 -9.06
CA ALA A 42 13.74 12.74 -9.75
C ALA A 42 15.14 12.11 -9.65
N SER A 43 16.20 12.90 -9.86
CA SER A 43 17.59 12.45 -9.74
C SER A 43 17.95 12.08 -8.31
N HIS A 44 17.48 12.85 -7.34
CA HIS A 44 17.67 12.56 -5.92
C HIS A 44 16.99 11.24 -5.53
N ASN A 45 15.74 11.04 -5.96
CA ASN A 45 14.99 9.81 -5.72
C ASN A 45 15.63 8.61 -6.42
N TRP A 46 16.07 8.76 -7.67
CA TRP A 46 16.81 7.72 -8.39
C TRP A 46 18.12 7.36 -7.70
N ARG A 47 18.88 8.37 -7.26
CA ARG A 47 20.11 8.16 -6.50
C ARG A 47 19.81 7.43 -5.19
N LEU A 48 18.78 7.82 -4.44
CA LEU A 48 18.42 7.14 -3.20
C LEU A 48 18.01 5.69 -3.46
N ALA A 49 17.17 5.44 -4.46
CA ALA A 49 16.75 4.10 -4.84
C ALA A 49 17.93 3.20 -5.27
N ARG A 50 18.97 3.78 -5.87
CA ARG A 50 20.17 3.06 -6.31
C ARG A 50 21.25 2.94 -5.22
N TRP A 51 21.40 3.94 -4.36
CA TRP A 51 22.51 4.06 -3.41
C TRP A 51 22.22 3.49 -2.02
N THR A 52 20.94 3.27 -1.66
CA THR A 52 20.63 2.30 -0.62
C THR A 52 20.90 0.92 -1.20
N GLY A 53 22.17 0.52 -1.29
CA GLY A 53 22.51 -0.88 -1.35
C GLY A 53 21.68 -1.56 -0.28
N PHE A 54 20.92 -2.60 -0.67
CA PHE A 54 20.08 -3.35 0.24
C PHE A 54 20.99 -3.96 1.33
N THR A 55 21.30 -3.18 2.36
CA THR A 55 21.76 -3.67 3.64
C THR A 55 20.52 -4.34 4.20
N GLY A 56 20.41 -5.65 3.98
CA GLY A 56 19.34 -6.47 4.56
C GLY A 56 19.37 -6.34 6.08
N SER A 57 18.72 -5.31 6.59
CA SER A 57 18.61 -5.00 8.01
C SER A 57 17.38 -4.13 8.18
N ALA A 58 16.23 -4.73 7.91
CA ALA A 58 15.01 -4.24 8.50
C ALA A 58 15.10 -4.50 10.01
N GLY A 59 15.12 -3.42 10.78
CA GLY A 59 15.10 -3.45 12.24
C GLY A 59 16.45 -3.16 12.89
N THR A 60 16.56 -1.95 13.44
CA THR A 60 17.33 -1.57 14.64
C THR A 60 18.74 -2.17 14.81
N GLY A 61 19.75 -1.34 14.55
CA GLY A 61 21.11 -1.57 15.04
C GLY A 61 22.14 -1.10 14.03
N ASN A 62 23.16 -0.40 14.50
CA ASN A 62 24.28 0.08 13.71
C ASN A 62 24.75 -0.96 12.67
N PRO A 63 25.14 -0.53 11.45
CA PRO A 63 25.75 -1.42 10.49
C PRO A 63 26.94 -2.12 11.16
N PRO A 64 27.04 -3.46 11.11
CA PRO A 64 28.22 -4.14 11.63
C PRO A 64 29.45 -3.58 10.91
N PRO A 65 30.53 -3.27 11.64
CA PRO A 65 31.72 -2.71 11.03
C PRO A 65 32.33 -3.73 10.07
N SER A 66 32.43 -3.33 8.80
CA SER A 66 33.47 -3.75 7.85
C SER A 66 33.71 -5.26 7.67
N SER A 67 32.69 -6.05 7.34
CA SER A 67 32.91 -7.34 6.66
C SER A 67 32.57 -7.21 5.18
N GLY A 68 33.52 -6.68 4.40
CA GLY A 68 33.64 -6.79 2.93
C GLY A 68 32.36 -7.04 2.12
N GLY A 69 31.30 -6.27 2.38
CA GLY A 69 29.97 -6.54 1.87
C GLY A 69 29.96 -6.34 0.37
N THR A 70 29.99 -7.45 -0.38
CA THR A 70 29.68 -7.47 -1.80
C THR A 70 28.41 -6.68 -1.98
N THR A 71 28.50 -5.52 -2.64
CA THR A 71 27.33 -4.74 -3.03
C THR A 71 26.50 -5.64 -3.93
N ILE A 72 25.49 -6.30 -3.36
CA ILE A 72 24.56 -7.11 -4.12
C ILE A 72 23.89 -6.14 -5.08
N ALA A 73 24.13 -6.32 -6.39
CA ALA A 73 23.44 -5.55 -7.40
C ALA A 73 21.92 -5.68 -7.13
N PRO A 74 21.18 -4.57 -7.08
CA PRO A 74 19.74 -4.62 -6.88
C PRO A 74 19.14 -5.56 -7.95
N PRO A 75 18.08 -6.31 -7.63
CA PRO A 75 17.44 -7.17 -8.61
C PRO A 75 17.03 -6.32 -9.82
N ASP A 76 17.38 -6.78 -11.03
CA ASP A 76 17.05 -6.11 -12.29
C ASP A 76 15.57 -6.29 -12.60
N ILE A 77 14.74 -5.49 -11.93
CA ILE A 77 13.28 -5.46 -12.12
C ILE A 77 12.93 -4.08 -12.64
N ASN A 78 12.27 -4.05 -13.80
CA ASN A 78 11.74 -2.80 -14.34
C ASN A 78 10.70 -2.21 -13.36
N PRO A 79 10.93 -1.02 -12.79
CA PRO A 79 10.01 -0.42 -11.81
C PRO A 79 8.62 -0.16 -12.36
N ALA A 80 8.49 0.15 -13.66
CA ALA A 80 7.19 0.34 -14.29
C ALA A 80 6.41 -0.97 -14.38
N SER A 81 7.09 -2.10 -14.63
CA SER A 81 6.45 -3.42 -14.61
C SER A 81 5.97 -3.79 -13.21
N LEU A 82 6.77 -3.48 -12.18
CA LEU A 82 6.41 -3.73 -10.79
C LEU A 82 5.19 -2.89 -10.36
N LEU A 83 5.20 -1.59 -10.67
CA LEU A 83 4.08 -0.70 -10.39
C LEU A 83 2.81 -1.12 -11.12
N ARG A 84 2.91 -1.47 -12.41
CA ARG A 84 1.77 -1.96 -13.20
C ARG A 84 1.17 -3.22 -12.61
N PHE A 85 1.99 -4.17 -12.18
CA PHE A 85 1.53 -5.40 -11.55
C PHE A 85 0.76 -5.11 -10.26
N GLY A 86 1.37 -4.34 -9.35
CA GLY A 86 0.77 -4.01 -8.07
C GLY A 86 -0.51 -3.18 -8.22
N LEU A 87 -0.52 -2.18 -9.11
CA LEU A 87 -1.71 -1.37 -9.40
C LEU A 87 -2.82 -2.17 -10.07
N ALA A 88 -2.49 -3.09 -10.97
CA ALA A 88 -3.50 -3.92 -11.64
C ALA A 88 -4.30 -4.73 -10.61
N GLN A 89 -3.62 -5.35 -9.65
CA GLN A 89 -4.31 -6.08 -8.59
C GLN A 89 -5.00 -5.16 -7.57
N LEU A 90 -4.41 -4.00 -7.22
CA LEU A 90 -5.05 -3.02 -6.35
C LEU A 90 -6.37 -2.51 -6.95
N ILE A 91 -6.42 -2.30 -8.26
CA ILE A 91 -7.60 -1.79 -8.96
C ILE A 91 -8.59 -2.93 -9.24
N TYR A 92 -8.15 -4.05 -9.84
CA TYR A 92 -9.03 -5.07 -10.42
C TYR A 92 -9.09 -6.41 -9.69
N ASP A 93 -8.41 -6.53 -8.55
CA ASP A 93 -8.22 -7.80 -7.82
C ASP A 93 -7.42 -8.86 -8.58
N VAL A 94 -7.30 -10.03 -7.94
CA VAL A 94 -6.84 -11.29 -8.52
C VAL A 94 -8.00 -12.30 -8.65
N PRO A 95 -7.89 -13.30 -9.52
CA PRO A 95 -8.85 -14.40 -9.59
C PRO A 95 -8.95 -15.23 -8.30
N ASP A 96 -10.10 -15.87 -8.08
CA ASP A 96 -10.34 -16.80 -6.97
C ASP A 96 -9.94 -18.26 -7.28
N ASP A 97 -8.96 -18.45 -8.16
CA ASP A 97 -8.41 -19.74 -8.59
C ASP A 97 -6.92 -19.88 -8.25
N ASP A 98 -6.30 -21.00 -8.66
CA ASP A 98 -4.89 -21.30 -8.41
C ASP A 98 -3.91 -20.19 -8.83
N SER A 99 -4.30 -19.29 -9.75
CA SER A 99 -3.45 -18.18 -10.19
C SER A 99 -3.46 -16.96 -9.26
N GLY A 100 -4.47 -16.83 -8.40
CA GLY A 100 -4.67 -15.63 -7.56
C GLY A 100 -4.77 -15.90 -6.06
N ILE A 101 -5.05 -17.14 -5.64
CA ILE A 101 -5.21 -17.49 -4.21
C ILE A 101 -3.98 -17.21 -3.33
N TYR A 102 -2.81 -16.97 -3.91
CA TYR A 102 -1.58 -16.67 -3.17
C TYR A 102 -1.36 -15.17 -2.91
N SER A 103 -2.15 -14.28 -3.52
CA SER A 103 -2.01 -12.85 -3.30
C SER A 103 -2.75 -12.39 -2.04
N ALA A 104 -2.06 -11.68 -1.17
CA ALA A 104 -2.63 -11.14 0.06
C ALA A 104 -3.67 -10.04 -0.17
N ILE A 105 -3.66 -9.38 -1.34
CA ILE A 105 -4.66 -8.34 -1.65
C ILE A 105 -6.02 -8.92 -2.04
N ARG A 106 -6.07 -10.24 -2.31
CA ARG A 106 -7.26 -10.94 -2.77
C ARG A 106 -8.47 -10.61 -1.88
N GLY A 107 -9.53 -10.09 -2.49
CA GLY A 107 -10.74 -9.67 -1.76
C GLY A 107 -10.76 -8.21 -1.29
N HIS A 108 -9.68 -7.45 -1.49
CA HIS A 108 -9.51 -6.08 -0.97
C HIS A 108 -9.18 -5.04 -2.05
N SER A 109 -9.39 -5.37 -3.33
CA SER A 109 -9.19 -4.43 -4.42
C SER A 109 -10.31 -3.39 -4.51
N LEU A 110 -10.04 -2.28 -5.18
CA LEU A 110 -11.00 -1.19 -5.35
C LEU A 110 -12.23 -1.63 -6.14
N ALA A 111 -12.05 -2.34 -7.26
CA ALA A 111 -13.17 -2.80 -8.08
C ALA A 111 -14.04 -3.82 -7.34
N ARG A 112 -13.44 -4.73 -6.56
CA ARG A 112 -14.21 -5.72 -5.80
C ARG A 112 -14.93 -5.07 -4.62
N SER A 113 -14.31 -4.14 -3.91
CA SER A 113 -15.00 -3.35 -2.88
C SER A 113 -16.10 -2.44 -3.45
N LEU A 114 -16.05 -2.09 -4.73
CA LEU A 114 -17.09 -1.28 -5.37
C LEU A 114 -18.23 -2.14 -5.95
N TYR A 115 -17.92 -3.19 -6.71
CA TYR A 115 -18.90 -3.96 -7.49
C TYR A 115 -19.16 -5.37 -6.96
N GLY A 116 -18.38 -5.83 -5.98
CA GLY A 116 -18.32 -7.24 -5.60
C GLY A 116 -17.62 -8.09 -6.68
N TYR A 117 -17.55 -9.40 -6.44
CA TYR A 117 -17.01 -10.38 -7.38
C TYR A 117 -17.80 -11.69 -7.36
N ASN A 118 -18.82 -11.75 -8.22
CA ASN A 118 -19.45 -12.99 -8.65
C ASN A 118 -18.93 -13.37 -10.04
N ASP A 119 -18.35 -14.56 -10.16
CA ASP A 119 -17.82 -15.11 -11.42
C ASP A 119 -18.91 -15.68 -12.35
N GLN A 120 -20.11 -15.90 -11.82
CA GLN A 120 -21.25 -16.49 -12.55
C GLN A 120 -22.13 -15.43 -13.22
N THR A 121 -21.95 -14.15 -12.86
CA THR A 121 -22.78 -13.04 -13.32
C THR A 121 -21.94 -11.80 -13.59
N LEU A 122 -22.50 -10.81 -14.29
CA LEU A 122 -21.86 -9.51 -14.45
C LEU A 122 -22.00 -8.66 -13.18
N ASN A 123 -20.87 -8.16 -12.67
CA ASN A 123 -20.82 -7.29 -11.48
C ASN A 123 -21.02 -5.82 -11.90
N LEU A 124 -22.27 -5.43 -12.19
CA LEU A 124 -22.59 -4.11 -12.79
C LEU A 124 -23.08 -3.07 -11.78
N GLN A 125 -23.56 -3.50 -10.63
CA GLN A 125 -24.16 -2.60 -9.65
C GLN A 125 -23.14 -2.27 -8.55
N PRO A 126 -22.71 -1.01 -8.43
CA PRO A 126 -21.83 -0.62 -7.35
C PRO A 126 -22.58 -0.63 -6.01
N PHE A 127 -21.84 -0.86 -4.92
CA PHE A 127 -22.29 -0.62 -3.56
C PHE A 127 -23.61 -1.31 -3.17
N ASN A 128 -23.86 -2.51 -3.68
CA ASN A 128 -25.10 -3.26 -3.41
C ASN A 128 -24.89 -4.48 -2.49
N GLY A 129 -23.70 -4.60 -1.90
CA GLY A 129 -23.33 -5.66 -1.00
C GLY A 129 -23.78 -5.41 0.43
N THR A 130 -23.92 -6.48 1.19
CA THR A 130 -24.18 -6.42 2.64
C THR A 130 -22.90 -6.19 3.46
N GLY A 131 -21.73 -6.23 2.80
CA GLY A 131 -20.43 -6.25 3.47
C GLY A 131 -20.06 -7.65 3.94
N ARG A 132 -19.03 -7.75 4.76
CA ARG A 132 -18.54 -9.01 5.31
C ARG A 132 -19.55 -9.59 6.29
N LEU A 133 -19.81 -10.88 6.14
CA LEU A 133 -20.74 -11.61 7.00
C LEU A 133 -20.00 -12.22 8.19
N HIS A 134 -20.69 -12.29 9.33
CA HIS A 134 -20.22 -13.04 10.48
C HIS A 134 -20.49 -14.52 10.25
N ASN A 135 -19.44 -15.33 10.31
CA ASN A 135 -19.54 -16.76 10.14
C ASN A 135 -18.47 -17.45 10.97
N VAL A 136 -18.89 -18.38 11.84
CA VAL A 136 -17.94 -19.11 12.68
C VAL A 136 -17.38 -20.28 11.90
N ILE A 137 -16.08 -20.20 11.58
CA ILE A 137 -15.32 -21.29 10.98
C ILE A 137 -14.71 -22.14 12.10
N PRO A 138 -14.93 -23.47 12.10
CA PRO A 138 -14.32 -24.36 13.07
C PRO A 138 -12.79 -24.15 13.16
N ASN A 139 -12.28 -23.97 14.37
CA ASN A 139 -10.86 -23.76 14.69
C ASN A 139 -10.23 -22.43 14.21
N LEU A 140 -10.96 -21.58 13.48
CA LEU A 140 -10.50 -20.24 13.08
C LEU A 140 -11.34 -19.10 13.68
N GLY A 141 -12.49 -19.40 14.28
CA GLY A 141 -13.34 -18.37 14.86
C GLY A 141 -14.15 -17.63 13.81
N ASP A 142 -14.42 -16.35 14.02
CA ASP A 142 -15.31 -15.57 13.17
C ASP A 142 -14.61 -15.04 11.91
N ASP A 143 -15.08 -15.48 10.74
CA ASP A 143 -14.60 -15.13 9.40
C ASP A 143 -14.61 -13.63 9.12
N TYR A 144 -15.49 -12.88 9.80
CA TYR A 144 -15.52 -11.42 9.73
C TYR A 144 -14.15 -10.81 10.03
N HIS A 145 -13.41 -11.38 10.98
CA HIS A 145 -12.08 -10.93 11.39
C HIS A 145 -10.94 -11.50 10.52
N LEU A 146 -11.20 -12.53 9.73
CA LEU A 146 -10.18 -13.25 8.97
C LEU A 146 -9.95 -12.58 7.61
N ILE A 147 -9.28 -11.43 7.62
CA ILE A 147 -9.07 -10.59 6.43
C ILE A 147 -8.17 -11.20 5.37
N ASN A 148 -7.25 -12.10 5.71
CA ASN A 148 -6.30 -12.63 4.74
C ASN A 148 -6.82 -13.90 4.04
N TYR A 149 -7.22 -13.77 2.78
CA TYR A 149 -7.72 -14.88 1.94
C TYR A 149 -6.60 -15.62 1.18
N THR A 150 -5.33 -15.37 1.52
CA THR A 150 -4.20 -16.12 0.99
C THR A 150 -4.34 -17.60 1.35
N TYR A 151 -4.09 -18.47 0.38
CA TYR A 151 -4.01 -19.90 0.61
C TYR A 151 -2.69 -20.25 1.30
N PHE A 152 -2.78 -20.80 2.51
CA PHE A 152 -1.63 -21.34 3.23
C PHE A 152 -1.61 -22.86 3.08
N PRO A 153 -0.52 -23.47 2.58
CA PRO A 153 -0.40 -24.92 2.52
C PRO A 153 -0.69 -25.59 3.87
N GLY A 154 -1.60 -26.57 3.87
CA GLY A 154 -2.07 -27.25 5.08
C GLY A 154 -3.11 -26.48 5.92
N GLY A 155 -3.48 -25.27 5.50
CA GLY A 155 -4.58 -24.49 6.07
C GLY A 155 -5.86 -24.59 5.23
N PRO A 156 -7.00 -24.14 5.78
CA PRO A 156 -8.24 -24.06 5.02
C PRO A 156 -8.17 -22.98 3.94
N LEU A 157 -8.67 -23.30 2.75
CA LEU A 157 -8.87 -22.33 1.67
C LEU A 157 -10.21 -21.63 1.87
N ARG A 158 -10.19 -20.30 1.82
CA ARG A 158 -11.37 -19.42 1.95
C ARG A 158 -11.44 -18.53 0.73
N ASP A 159 -12.65 -18.26 0.28
CA ASP A 159 -12.90 -17.34 -0.83
C ASP A 159 -13.62 -16.11 -0.30
N PRO A 160 -13.21 -14.89 -0.71
CA PRO A 160 -13.99 -13.70 -0.39
C PRO A 160 -15.40 -13.82 -1.01
N GLU A 161 -16.41 -13.29 -0.32
CA GLU A 161 -17.82 -13.25 -0.75
C GLU A 161 -18.52 -14.60 -0.87
N ARG A 162 -17.91 -15.67 -0.34
CA ARG A 162 -18.49 -17.01 -0.36
C ARG A 162 -18.55 -17.60 1.04
N TYR A 163 -19.59 -18.40 1.27
CA TYR A 163 -19.76 -19.05 2.56
C TYR A 163 -18.80 -20.23 2.72
N GLY A 164 -18.16 -20.32 3.88
CA GLY A 164 -17.50 -21.54 4.34
C GLY A 164 -16.16 -21.85 3.68
N LEU A 165 -15.67 -23.07 3.95
CA LEU A 165 -14.35 -23.52 3.53
C LEU A 165 -14.41 -24.24 2.19
N ARG A 166 -13.39 -24.01 1.36
CA ARG A 166 -13.24 -24.64 0.06
C ARG A 166 -12.44 -25.95 0.19
N PRO A 167 -12.90 -27.09 -0.38
CA PRO A 167 -12.18 -28.35 -0.27
C PRO A 167 -10.94 -28.44 -1.18
N ASN A 168 -10.92 -27.71 -2.29
CA ASN A 168 -9.84 -27.67 -3.27
C ASN A 168 -9.86 -26.33 -4.03
N ALA A 169 -8.87 -26.02 -4.84
CA ALA A 169 -8.79 -24.75 -5.56
C ALA A 169 -9.61 -24.66 -6.85
N THR A 170 -10.46 -25.64 -7.16
CA THR A 170 -11.31 -25.65 -8.37
C THR A 170 -12.80 -25.54 -8.07
N THR A 171 -13.32 -26.14 -6.99
CA THR A 171 -14.75 -26.10 -6.61
C THR A 171 -15.04 -24.94 -5.66
N ARG A 172 -15.74 -23.89 -6.09
CA ARG A 172 -16.12 -22.73 -5.25
C ARG A 172 -17.44 -22.97 -4.52
N ASN A 173 -17.58 -22.38 -3.34
CA ASN A 173 -18.81 -22.41 -2.55
C ASN A 173 -19.87 -21.42 -3.08
N ALA A 174 -21.08 -21.46 -2.52
CA ALA A 174 -22.14 -20.53 -2.85
C ALA A 174 -21.72 -19.08 -2.55
N TRP A 175 -22.00 -18.19 -3.51
CA TRP A 175 -21.84 -16.75 -3.34
C TRP A 175 -22.89 -16.23 -2.34
N THR A 176 -22.47 -15.42 -1.38
CA THR A 176 -23.31 -14.97 -0.25
C THR A 176 -23.73 -13.51 -0.29
N GLY A 177 -23.38 -12.80 -1.35
CA GLY A 177 -23.43 -11.33 -1.37
C GLY A 177 -22.04 -10.74 -1.49
N GLY A 178 -21.95 -9.60 -2.16
CA GLY A 178 -20.70 -8.88 -2.33
C GLY A 178 -20.26 -8.19 -1.05
N TYR A 179 -18.95 -8.02 -0.89
CA TYR A 179 -18.38 -7.23 0.21
C TYR A 179 -18.44 -5.71 -0.05
N ASN A 180 -19.05 -5.31 -1.17
CA ASN A 180 -19.23 -3.94 -1.59
C ASN A 180 -20.36 -3.22 -0.81
N ALA A 181 -20.11 -2.97 0.47
CA ALA A 181 -21.02 -2.25 1.35
C ALA A 181 -21.29 -0.81 0.85
N PRO A 182 -22.50 -0.24 1.06
CA PRO A 182 -22.89 1.08 0.54
C PRO A 182 -22.34 2.26 1.35
N TYR A 183 -21.10 2.19 1.79
CA TYR A 183 -20.44 3.27 2.52
C TYR A 183 -18.92 3.20 2.38
N THR A 184 -18.29 4.36 2.58
CA THR A 184 -16.83 4.51 2.57
C THR A 184 -16.37 4.87 3.99
N TYR A 185 -15.82 3.89 4.71
CA TYR A 185 -15.29 4.10 6.06
C TYR A 185 -14.16 3.12 6.34
N PRO A 186 -13.05 3.52 7.00
CA PRO A 186 -11.87 2.68 7.15
C PRO A 186 -12.04 1.58 8.21
N ASP A 187 -12.85 0.59 7.89
CA ASP A 187 -13.17 -0.60 8.69
C ASP A 187 -12.72 -1.89 7.97
N LEU A 188 -13.28 -3.05 8.33
CA LEU A 188 -12.94 -4.33 7.69
C LEU A 188 -13.58 -4.55 6.31
N ASN A 189 -14.61 -3.78 5.96
CA ASN A 189 -15.24 -3.84 4.63
C ASN A 189 -14.43 -3.04 3.61
N ASN A 190 -13.92 -1.87 4.02
CA ASN A 190 -13.03 -1.04 3.19
C ASN A 190 -11.60 -1.06 3.75
N LEU A 191 -10.99 -2.25 3.81
CA LEU A 191 -9.68 -2.43 4.44
C LEU A 191 -8.57 -1.60 3.78
N TYR A 192 -8.67 -1.37 2.47
CA TYR A 192 -7.74 -0.54 1.71
C TYR A 192 -7.69 0.91 2.23
N LEU A 193 -8.79 1.41 2.80
CA LEU A 193 -8.90 2.79 3.24
C LEU A 193 -8.14 2.99 4.56
N GLY A 194 -7.22 3.95 4.53
CA GLY A 194 -6.62 4.58 5.69
C GLY A 194 -7.34 5.89 5.98
N ALA A 195 -7.15 6.42 7.19
CA ALA A 195 -7.62 7.75 7.53
C ALA A 195 -6.59 8.48 8.35
N SER A 196 -6.50 9.77 8.10
CA SER A 196 -5.73 10.69 8.90
C SER A 196 -6.52 11.97 9.10
N ARG A 197 -6.25 12.60 10.24
CA ARG A 197 -6.85 13.89 10.54
C ARG A 197 -6.35 14.96 9.55
N ALA A 198 -7.13 16.01 9.33
CA ALA A 198 -6.75 17.17 8.52
C ALA A 198 -5.86 18.18 9.28
N TYR A 199 -5.08 18.94 8.49
CA TYR A 199 -4.19 20.09 8.74
C TYR A 199 -4.30 20.98 10.01
N VAL A 200 -4.53 20.55 11.26
CA VAL A 200 -4.78 21.50 12.38
C VAL A 200 -3.54 22.32 12.82
N ASN A 201 -2.36 21.72 12.98
CA ASN A 201 -1.08 22.42 13.20
C ASN A 201 0.12 21.48 12.95
N ALA A 202 1.35 22.03 12.95
CA ALA A 202 2.60 21.29 12.69
C ALA A 202 2.89 20.11 13.62
N ASN A 203 2.22 20.03 14.77
CA ASN A 203 2.49 19.04 15.82
C ASN A 203 1.32 18.09 16.06
N THR A 204 0.16 18.31 15.42
CA THR A 204 -1.06 17.56 15.69
C THR A 204 -1.79 17.29 14.38
N GLN A 205 -1.30 16.27 13.70
CA GLN A 205 -2.12 15.28 13.05
C GLN A 205 -1.47 13.93 13.15
N THR A 206 -2.26 12.97 13.54
CA THR A 206 -1.84 11.60 13.71
C THR A 206 -2.61 10.80 12.68
N LEU A 207 -1.90 9.93 11.97
CA LEU A 207 -2.48 8.77 11.33
C LEU A 207 -3.52 8.16 12.29
N LEU A 208 -4.79 8.08 11.88
CA LEU A 208 -5.86 7.55 12.70
C LEU A 208 -5.96 6.04 12.51
N THR A 209 -5.86 5.59 11.25
CA THR A 209 -5.88 4.18 10.87
C THR A 209 -5.13 3.99 9.57
N GLN A 210 -4.53 2.82 9.40
CA GLN A 210 -3.64 2.51 8.30
C GLN A 210 -4.38 1.84 7.16
N SER A 211 -3.85 1.95 5.95
CA SER A 211 -4.36 1.14 4.84
C SER A 211 -3.96 -0.32 5.03
N PHE A 212 -4.88 -1.23 4.74
CA PHE A 212 -4.67 -2.69 4.78
C PHE A 212 -4.40 -3.29 6.17
N HIS A 213 -4.51 -2.50 7.24
CA HIS A 213 -4.30 -2.95 8.60
C HIS A 213 -5.31 -2.30 9.56
N ARG A 214 -5.76 -3.06 10.56
CA ARG A 214 -6.52 -2.55 11.70
C ARG A 214 -5.81 -2.99 12.97
N SER A 215 -5.38 -2.02 13.78
CA SER A 215 -4.64 -2.29 15.01
C SER A 215 -5.41 -3.23 15.94
N TRP A 216 -6.68 -2.95 16.18
CA TRP A 216 -7.55 -3.76 17.03
C TRP A 216 -7.73 -5.20 16.56
N LEU A 217 -7.51 -5.50 15.28
CA LEU A 217 -7.68 -6.84 14.73
C LEU A 217 -6.51 -7.76 15.08
N PHE A 218 -5.29 -7.22 15.02
CA PHE A 218 -4.06 -7.97 15.31
C PHE A 218 -3.59 -7.82 16.75
N ASN A 219 -4.21 -6.91 17.51
CA ASN A 219 -3.94 -6.71 18.92
C ASN A 219 -4.49 -7.87 19.77
N ALA A 220 -3.60 -8.59 20.46
CA ALA A 220 -3.99 -9.60 21.45
C ALA A 220 -3.89 -9.04 22.88
N PRO A 221 -4.89 -9.25 23.75
CA PRO A 221 -4.79 -8.89 25.16
C PRO A 221 -3.92 -9.91 25.89
N THR A 222 -2.63 -9.63 26.04
CA THR A 222 -1.71 -10.58 26.69
C THR A 222 -0.60 -9.92 27.51
N THR A 223 -0.56 -8.59 27.65
CA THR A 223 0.29 -8.03 28.71
C THR A 223 -0.32 -8.38 30.08
N PRO A 224 0.49 -8.52 31.15
CA PRO A 224 -0.02 -8.77 32.51
C PRO A 224 -1.09 -7.76 32.97
N ASN A 225 -1.12 -6.58 32.34
CA ASN A 225 -2.02 -5.48 32.67
C ASN A 225 -3.21 -5.37 31.68
N GLY A 226 -3.46 -6.37 30.84
CA GLY A 226 -4.56 -6.38 29.88
C GLY A 226 -4.43 -5.39 28.72
N GLN A 227 -3.26 -4.75 28.56
CA GLN A 227 -3.00 -3.83 27.46
C GLN A 227 -2.87 -4.58 26.13
N PRO A 228 -3.39 -4.02 25.02
CA PRO A 228 -3.17 -4.53 23.67
C PRO A 228 -1.69 -4.61 23.34
N ARG A 229 -1.24 -5.73 22.74
CA ARG A 229 0.09 -5.82 22.15
C ARG A 229 0.09 -5.23 20.73
N PRO A 230 0.78 -4.10 20.47
CA PRO A 230 0.79 -3.45 19.16
C PRO A 230 1.45 -4.33 18.08
N LEU A 231 1.36 -3.88 16.83
CA LEU A 231 1.88 -4.63 15.68
C LEU A 231 3.40 -4.89 15.79
N ASN A 232 4.21 -3.94 16.23
CA ASN A 232 5.66 -4.14 16.40
C ASN A 232 6.07 -4.94 17.65
N ASP A 233 5.14 -5.37 18.50
CA ASP A 233 5.45 -6.20 19.66
C ASP A 233 5.76 -7.64 19.21
N THR A 234 7.04 -8.00 19.26
CA THR A 234 7.53 -9.34 18.90
C THR A 234 6.94 -10.46 19.75
N SER A 235 6.44 -10.14 20.95
CA SER A 235 5.81 -11.11 21.84
C SER A 235 4.34 -11.37 21.49
N ASN A 236 3.72 -10.60 20.58
CA ASN A 236 2.31 -10.77 20.23
C ASN A 236 2.03 -12.22 19.75
N PRO A 237 1.13 -12.97 20.42
CA PRO A 237 0.87 -14.38 20.08
C PRO A 237 0.32 -14.57 18.66
N ASN A 238 -0.25 -13.52 18.03
CA ASN A 238 -0.70 -13.59 16.65
C ASN A 238 0.47 -13.74 15.65
N TRP A 239 1.71 -13.51 16.07
CA TRP A 239 2.87 -13.83 15.25
C TRP A 239 3.09 -15.35 15.11
N THR A 240 2.78 -16.14 16.13
CA THR A 240 3.11 -17.57 16.19
C THR A 240 1.89 -18.49 16.07
N ASN A 241 0.71 -18.07 16.53
CA ASN A 241 -0.49 -18.90 16.51
C ASN A 241 -1.01 -19.17 15.08
N THR A 242 -1.83 -20.20 14.89
CA THR A 242 -2.38 -20.51 13.55
C THR A 242 -3.32 -19.42 13.04
N LEU A 243 -4.04 -18.74 13.93
CA LEU A 243 -5.03 -17.73 13.58
C LEU A 243 -4.40 -16.47 12.96
N GLY A 244 -3.25 -16.05 13.44
CA GLY A 244 -2.70 -14.73 13.17
C GLY A 244 -2.32 -14.49 11.72
N ARG A 245 -2.00 -15.55 10.94
CA ARG A 245 -1.79 -15.41 9.47
C ARG A 245 -3.05 -14.96 8.73
N TYR A 246 -4.23 -15.19 9.32
CA TYR A 246 -5.51 -14.77 8.76
C TYR A 246 -5.93 -13.36 9.19
N LEU A 247 -5.32 -12.81 10.24
CA LEU A 247 -5.64 -11.50 10.83
C LEU A 247 -4.82 -10.34 10.22
N THR A 248 -3.85 -10.63 9.36
CA THR A 248 -3.01 -9.63 8.71
C THR A 248 -2.69 -10.02 7.27
N LEU A 249 -2.65 -9.04 6.37
CA LEU A 249 -2.19 -9.24 4.99
C LEU A 249 -0.65 -9.27 4.88
N ARG A 250 0.03 -8.97 5.99
CA ARG A 250 1.48 -8.94 6.07
C ARG A 250 2.06 -10.34 6.22
N PRO A 251 3.11 -10.71 5.47
CA PRO A 251 3.89 -11.90 5.78
C PRO A 251 4.35 -11.89 7.23
N ARG A 252 4.18 -13.02 7.94
CA ARG A 252 4.59 -13.09 9.34
C ARG A 252 6.06 -13.50 9.43
N PRO A 253 6.84 -12.90 10.33
CA PRO A 253 8.23 -13.29 10.57
C PRO A 253 8.38 -14.78 10.83
N GLU A 254 7.49 -15.34 11.65
CA GLU A 254 7.54 -16.74 12.09
C GLU A 254 7.36 -17.75 10.96
N ASP A 255 6.55 -17.44 9.94
CA ASP A 255 6.37 -18.31 8.77
C ASP A 255 7.61 -18.30 7.85
N HIS A 256 8.59 -17.42 8.12
CA HIS A 256 9.83 -17.25 7.36
C HIS A 256 11.08 -17.67 8.16
N ARG A 257 10.90 -18.46 9.21
CA ARG A 257 12.00 -19.13 9.93
C ARG A 257 12.44 -20.37 9.17
N LEU A 258 13.76 -20.62 9.15
CA LEU A 258 14.30 -21.88 8.63
C LEU A 258 14.14 -23.02 9.65
N ASN A 259 14.29 -22.68 10.93
CA ASN A 259 14.07 -23.57 12.06
C ASN A 259 13.67 -22.76 13.29
N ALA A 260 13.25 -23.44 14.37
CA ALA A 260 12.76 -22.80 15.59
C ALA A 260 13.79 -21.87 16.27
N THR A 261 15.08 -22.08 16.04
CA THR A 261 16.18 -21.34 16.70
C THR A 261 16.73 -20.19 15.86
N THR A 262 16.51 -20.19 14.53
CA THR A 262 16.96 -19.11 13.66
C THR A 262 16.06 -17.90 13.80
N PRO A 263 16.61 -16.68 13.86
CA PRO A 263 15.80 -15.48 13.74
C PRO A 263 15.04 -15.51 12.42
N PRO A 264 13.82 -14.96 12.39
CA PRO A 264 13.01 -14.93 11.18
C PRO A 264 13.72 -14.12 10.09
N ARG A 265 13.71 -14.62 8.86
CA ARG A 265 14.31 -13.90 7.71
C ARG A 265 13.51 -12.68 7.29
N PHE A 266 12.20 -12.69 7.58
CA PHE A 266 11.35 -11.53 7.41
C PHE A 266 11.28 -10.78 8.74
N PRO A 267 11.58 -9.47 8.77
CA PRO A 267 11.65 -8.67 10.00
C PRO A 267 10.28 -8.51 10.65
N TYR A 268 10.27 -8.20 11.94
CA TYR A 268 9.08 -7.64 12.59
C TYR A 268 8.81 -6.21 12.09
N PRO A 269 7.56 -5.72 12.23
CA PRO A 269 7.19 -4.37 11.84
C PRO A 269 8.06 -3.32 12.53
N ALA A 270 8.46 -2.29 11.80
CA ALA A 270 9.28 -1.21 12.34
C ALA A 270 8.52 -0.34 13.36
N ASP A 271 7.19 -0.28 13.25
CA ASP A 271 6.33 0.58 14.07
C ASP A 271 5.03 -0.15 14.46
N ALA A 272 4.42 0.28 15.55
CA ALA A 272 3.11 -0.18 16.03
C ALA A 272 2.00 0.03 15.00
N THR A 273 2.19 0.95 14.06
CA THR A 273 1.23 1.30 13.02
C THR A 273 1.50 0.63 11.67
N GLY A 274 2.70 0.09 11.42
CA GLY A 274 2.99 -0.54 10.13
C GLY A 274 4.47 -0.70 9.80
N ASP A 275 4.73 -0.97 8.52
CA ASP A 275 6.09 -1.17 7.99
C ASP A 275 6.61 0.02 7.19
N VAL A 276 5.74 0.74 6.48
CA VAL A 276 6.12 1.76 5.50
C VAL A 276 5.42 3.08 5.77
N LYS A 277 6.17 4.17 5.59
CA LYS A 277 5.68 5.55 5.58
C LYS A 277 5.56 6.04 4.14
N ASN A 278 4.40 5.87 3.53
CA ASN A 278 4.14 6.39 2.18
C ASN A 278 3.98 7.91 2.18
N ARG A 279 3.41 8.48 3.26
CA ARG A 279 3.31 9.93 3.44
C ARG A 279 4.59 10.49 4.04
N ILE A 280 5.61 10.61 3.21
CA ILE A 280 6.91 11.16 3.59
C ILE A 280 6.72 12.57 4.18
N GLY A 281 7.30 12.80 5.36
CA GLY A 281 7.23 14.08 6.08
C GLY A 281 5.91 14.34 6.82
N ALA A 282 4.90 13.47 6.66
CA ALA A 282 3.68 13.59 7.47
C ALA A 282 3.93 13.10 8.91
N PRO A 283 3.37 13.77 9.93
CA PRO A 283 3.46 13.33 11.32
C PRO A 283 2.87 11.93 11.55
N GLY A 284 3.22 11.32 12.68
CA GLY A 284 2.80 9.97 13.07
C GLY A 284 3.69 8.85 12.50
N GLY A 285 3.30 7.61 12.82
CA GLY A 285 4.01 6.40 12.44
C GLY A 285 3.85 5.97 10.97
N ASN A 286 4.31 4.77 10.67
CA ASN A 286 4.09 4.10 9.38
C ASN A 286 2.60 3.96 9.05
N ASP A 287 2.21 4.22 7.81
CA ASP A 287 0.81 4.33 7.36
C ASP A 287 0.32 3.14 6.53
N SER A 288 1.18 2.15 6.33
CA SER A 288 0.90 0.95 5.55
C SER A 288 1.77 -0.24 5.98
N ILE A 289 1.36 -1.44 5.59
CA ILE A 289 2.07 -2.70 5.85
C ILE A 289 2.61 -3.30 4.56
N TRP A 290 3.67 -4.10 4.65
CA TRP A 290 4.13 -4.90 3.53
C TRP A 290 3.14 -6.02 3.23
N MET A 291 2.80 -6.23 1.96
CA MET A 291 1.93 -7.30 1.49
C MET A 291 2.62 -8.10 0.39
N ASP A 292 2.45 -9.42 0.42
CA ASP A 292 2.86 -10.30 -0.69
C ASP A 292 1.71 -10.40 -1.69
N MET A 293 1.87 -9.77 -2.86
CA MET A 293 0.86 -9.76 -3.93
C MET A 293 1.12 -10.85 -4.97
N ASP A 294 1.85 -11.89 -4.59
CA ASP A 294 2.26 -13.00 -5.43
C ASP A 294 3.03 -12.62 -6.70
N TYR A 295 3.92 -11.62 -6.59
CA TYR A 295 4.82 -11.33 -7.70
C TYR A 295 5.80 -12.50 -7.91
N PRO A 296 6.06 -12.92 -9.18
CA PRO A 296 7.00 -14.00 -9.45
C PRO A 296 8.38 -13.75 -8.84
N MET A 297 9.02 -14.81 -8.34
CA MET A 297 10.37 -14.71 -7.79
C MET A 297 11.36 -14.26 -8.87
N VAL A 298 12.18 -13.25 -8.54
CA VAL A 298 13.24 -12.73 -9.41
C VAL A 298 14.60 -13.14 -8.87
N ILE A 299 15.55 -13.39 -9.77
CA ILE A 299 16.92 -13.75 -9.45
C ILE A 299 17.80 -12.57 -9.82
N SER A 300 18.57 -12.01 -8.87
CA SER A 300 19.55 -10.96 -9.21
C SER A 300 20.74 -11.54 -9.98
N GLU A 301 21.56 -10.66 -10.54
CA GLU A 301 22.83 -11.03 -11.19
C GLU A 301 23.74 -11.90 -10.30
N GLY A 302 23.63 -11.73 -8.96
CA GLY A 302 24.36 -12.54 -7.98
C GLY A 302 23.72 -13.87 -7.61
N GLY A 303 22.65 -14.30 -8.29
CA GLY A 303 21.95 -15.56 -8.02
C GLY A 303 21.04 -15.54 -6.79
N ILE A 304 20.88 -14.38 -6.14
CA ILE A 304 20.01 -14.24 -4.97
C ILE A 304 18.57 -14.13 -5.44
N LYS A 305 17.68 -14.84 -4.75
CA LYS A 305 16.24 -14.86 -5.03
C LYS A 305 15.54 -13.78 -4.21
N PHE A 306 14.70 -12.98 -4.87
CA PHE A 306 13.91 -11.91 -4.27
C PHE A 306 12.45 -12.06 -4.67
N LYS A 307 11.55 -11.68 -3.75
CA LYS A 307 10.13 -11.48 -4.04
C LYS A 307 9.78 -10.05 -3.65
N PRO A 308 9.33 -9.20 -4.59
CA PRO A 308 8.86 -7.87 -4.27
C PRO A 308 7.64 -7.91 -3.35
N LEU A 309 7.61 -6.99 -2.39
CA LEU A 309 6.46 -6.73 -1.54
C LEU A 309 5.94 -5.33 -1.83
N PHE A 310 4.65 -5.14 -1.59
CA PHE A 310 3.95 -3.89 -1.90
C PHE A 310 3.35 -3.31 -0.62
N ALA A 311 3.33 -1.99 -0.51
CA ALA A 311 2.68 -1.29 0.58
C ALA A 311 1.93 -0.10 -0.02
N TRP A 312 0.62 -0.07 0.16
CA TRP A 312 -0.25 0.98 -0.38
C TRP A 312 -0.82 1.80 0.76
N TYR A 313 -0.91 3.11 0.53
CA TYR A 313 -1.72 3.99 1.34
C TYR A 313 -2.79 4.61 0.44
N VAL A 314 -4.05 4.35 0.78
CA VAL A 314 -5.24 4.86 0.09
C VAL A 314 -6.06 5.62 1.12
N GLU A 315 -6.41 6.86 0.82
CA GLU A 315 -7.19 7.72 1.71
C GLU A 315 -8.30 8.39 0.92
N ASP A 316 -9.42 8.62 1.59
CA ASP A 316 -10.53 9.36 1.01
C ASP A 316 -10.14 10.83 0.78
N LEU A 317 -10.69 11.41 -0.28
CA LEU A 317 -10.50 12.82 -0.65
C LEU A 317 -11.63 13.70 -0.15
N ASP A 318 -12.67 13.12 0.46
CA ASP A 318 -13.72 13.87 1.14
C ASP A 318 -13.11 14.83 2.20
N ASN A 319 -13.61 16.07 2.21
CA ASN A 319 -13.07 17.21 2.98
C ASN A 319 -11.61 17.63 2.67
N ARG A 320 -11.02 17.16 1.55
CA ARG A 320 -9.68 17.58 1.11
C ARG A 320 -9.66 18.28 -0.24
N LEU A 321 -10.38 17.73 -1.21
CA LEU A 321 -10.54 18.34 -2.54
C LEU A 321 -11.83 19.16 -2.64
N ASP A 322 -12.88 18.70 -1.96
CA ASP A 322 -14.16 19.38 -1.91
C ASP A 322 -14.15 20.32 -0.70
N VAL A 323 -13.75 21.57 -0.94
CA VAL A 323 -13.70 22.67 0.05
C VAL A 323 -14.59 23.81 -0.39
#